data_AF-A0AAU1KDG1-F1
#
_entry.id   AF-A0AAU1KDG1-F1
#
_cell.length_a   1.000
_cell.length_b   1.000
_cell.length_c   1.000
_cell.angle_alpha   90.00
_cell.angle_beta   90.00
_cell.angle_gamma   90.00
#
_symmetry.space_group_name_H-M   'P 1'
#
loop_
_entity.id
_entity.type
_entity.pdbx_description
1 polymer ?
#
loop_
_entity_poly.entity_id
_entity_poly.type
_entity_poly.pdbx_seq_one_letter_code
_entity_poly.pdbx_strand_id
1 'polypeptide(L)'
;MSSCCTPEGTCGTNAGETTTSVAVVDTTATVYRVTGMSCGHCRTAITASVGALDGVVSVDVDVDGGVVTVTTAGEPDDAAIAAAVDDAGYELAGRA
;
A
#
# COMPACT_ATOMS: atom_id res chain seq x y z
N MET A 1 31.38 -28.42 -23.58
CA MET A 1 31.49 -28.70 -22.14
C MET A 1 32.02 -27.45 -21.44
N SER A 2 31.06 -26.60 -21.02
CA SER A 2 31.11 -25.72 -19.84
C SER A 2 32.04 -24.49 -19.77
N SER A 3 31.93 -23.55 -20.71
CA SER A 3 32.46 -22.18 -20.51
C SER A 3 31.47 -21.13 -21.00
N CYS A 4 30.52 -20.72 -20.14
CA CYS A 4 29.62 -19.58 -20.33
C CYS A 4 30.22 -18.27 -19.77
N CYS A 5 31.53 -18.04 -19.97
CA CYS A 5 32.25 -16.92 -19.39
C CYS A 5 32.97 -16.12 -20.48
N THR A 6 32.51 -14.91 -20.75
CA THR A 6 33.20 -13.94 -21.63
C THR A 6 34.47 -13.47 -20.91
N PRO A 7 35.59 -13.20 -21.62
CA PRO A 7 36.92 -12.95 -21.03
C PRO A 7 37.08 -11.76 -20.06
N GLU A 8 36.04 -10.95 -19.83
CA GLU A 8 36.03 -9.89 -18.80
C GLU A 8 35.28 -10.30 -17.51
N GLY A 9 35.02 -11.59 -17.31
CA GLY A 9 34.65 -12.13 -15.99
C GLY A 9 33.24 -11.81 -15.49
N THR A 10 32.35 -11.28 -16.33
CA THR A 10 30.94 -11.08 -15.94
C THR A 10 30.07 -12.24 -16.39
N CYS A 11 29.73 -13.10 -15.42
CA CYS A 11 28.61 -14.02 -15.47
C CYS A 11 27.31 -13.23 -15.29
N GLY A 12 26.42 -13.26 -16.29
CA GLY A 12 25.01 -12.84 -16.22
C GLY A 12 24.72 -11.51 -15.52
N THR A 13 24.76 -10.40 -16.26
CA THR A 13 24.08 -9.17 -15.84
C THR A 13 22.71 -9.09 -16.50
N ASN A 14 21.70 -9.50 -15.74
CA ASN A 14 20.49 -8.71 -15.48
C ASN A 14 20.04 -9.03 -14.05
N ALA A 15 20.94 -8.77 -13.08
CA ALA A 15 20.56 -8.55 -11.69
C ALA A 15 20.15 -7.07 -11.60
N GLY A 16 18.92 -6.84 -12.04
CA GLY A 16 18.34 -5.55 -12.34
C GLY A 16 17.42 -5.76 -13.54
N GLU A 17 16.10 -5.75 -13.41
CA GLU A 17 15.28 -5.31 -12.31
C GLU A 17 13.99 -6.12 -12.42
N THR A 18 13.55 -6.63 -11.27
CA THR A 18 12.19 -7.06 -10.98
C THR A 18 11.25 -7.00 -12.18
N THR A 19 11.05 -8.15 -12.84
CA THR A 19 9.81 -8.45 -13.58
C THR A 19 8.66 -8.49 -12.56
N THR A 20 8.36 -7.32 -12.02
CA THR A 20 7.02 -6.92 -11.63
C THR A 20 6.61 -6.03 -12.78
N SER A 21 6.34 -6.69 -13.90
CA SER A 21 5.24 -6.29 -14.78
C SER A 21 3.93 -6.52 -14.00
N VAL A 22 3.79 -5.95 -12.80
CA VAL A 22 2.49 -5.65 -12.21
C VAL A 22 2.25 -4.23 -12.68
N ALA A 23 1.59 -4.19 -13.83
CA ALA A 23 0.54 -3.25 -14.08
C ALA A 23 0.86 -1.79 -13.70
N VAL A 24 1.10 -0.99 -14.74
CA VAL A 24 0.34 0.25 -14.87
C VAL A 24 -1.16 -0.08 -14.87
N VAL A 25 -1.71 -0.61 -13.77
CA VAL A 25 -3.10 -0.41 -13.44
C VAL A 25 -3.15 1.00 -12.87
N ASP A 26 -4.08 1.79 -13.38
CA ASP A 26 -4.40 3.15 -12.98
C ASP A 26 -4.80 3.17 -11.50
N THR A 27 -3.80 3.02 -10.63
CA THR A 27 -3.97 2.85 -9.20
C THR A 27 -3.47 4.09 -8.50
N THR A 28 -4.34 4.69 -7.70
CA THR A 28 -4.07 5.92 -6.98
C THR A 28 -3.77 5.56 -5.53
N ALA A 29 -2.55 5.83 -5.10
CA ALA A 29 -2.16 5.72 -3.69
C ALA A 29 -2.45 7.05 -3.00
N THR A 30 -3.31 7.02 -1.99
CA THR A 30 -3.69 8.20 -1.21
C THR A 30 -3.36 7.97 0.25
N VAL A 31 -2.66 8.94 0.84
CA VAL A 31 -2.23 8.88 2.23
C VAL A 31 -3.21 9.67 3.08
N TYR A 32 -3.65 9.08 4.18
CA TYR A 32 -4.54 9.67 5.15
C TYR A 32 -3.90 9.68 6.53
N ARG A 33 -4.10 10.75 7.29
CA ARG A 33 -3.76 10.78 8.71
C ARG A 33 -4.94 10.25 9.51
N VAL A 34 -4.65 9.35 10.45
CA VAL A 34 -5.65 8.83 11.38
C VAL A 34 -5.23 9.17 12.78
N THR A 35 -6.15 9.76 13.54
CA THR A 35 -5.95 10.09 14.95
C THR A 35 -6.56 9.00 15.83
N GLY A 36 -5.94 8.75 16.98
CA GLY A 36 -6.39 7.72 17.92
C GLY A 36 -5.81 6.31 17.70
N MET A 37 -4.90 6.12 16.74
CA MET A 37 -4.14 4.86 16.59
C MET A 37 -3.19 4.66 17.77
N SER A 38 -3.69 4.04 18.84
CA SER A 38 -2.99 3.96 20.14
C SER A 38 -2.38 2.58 20.41
N CYS A 39 -2.71 1.56 19.61
CA CYS A 39 -2.42 0.16 19.92
C CYS A 39 -2.15 -0.67 18.66
N GLY A 40 -1.29 -1.69 18.75
CA GLY A 40 -0.91 -2.55 17.61
C GLY A 40 -2.08 -3.31 16.94
N HIS A 41 -3.23 -3.43 17.60
CA HIS A 41 -4.44 -4.02 17.03
C HIS A 41 -5.19 -3.10 16.06
N CYS A 42 -4.91 -1.79 16.08
CA CYS A 42 -5.57 -0.80 15.23
C CYS A 42 -5.30 -1.06 13.74
N ARG A 43 -4.07 -1.44 13.39
CA ARG A 43 -3.68 -1.76 12.01
C ARG A 43 -4.61 -2.79 11.38
N THR A 44 -4.78 -3.94 12.01
CA THR A 44 -5.57 -5.03 11.43
C THR A 44 -7.04 -4.64 11.27
N ALA A 45 -7.61 -3.94 12.25
CA ALA A 45 -9.00 -3.48 12.19
C ALA A 45 -9.20 -2.48 11.03
N ILE A 46 -8.34 -1.45 10.94
CA ILE A 46 -8.42 -0.44 9.89
C ILE A 46 -8.18 -1.05 8.50
N THR A 47 -7.15 -1.90 8.35
CA THR A 47 -6.88 -2.60 7.10
C THR A 47 -8.05 -3.47 6.67
N ALA A 48 -8.73 -4.16 7.60
CA ALA A 48 -9.90 -4.98 7.28
C ALA A 48 -11.10 -4.13 6.86
N SER A 49 -11.40 -3.05 7.59
CA SER A 49 -12.54 -2.16 7.27
C SER A 49 -12.32 -1.39 5.97
N VAL A 50 -11.15 -0.78 5.78
CA VAL A 50 -10.83 -0.02 4.56
C VAL A 50 -10.60 -0.94 3.37
N GLY A 51 -9.99 -2.10 3.58
CA GLY A 51 -9.77 -3.10 2.53
C GLY A 51 -11.06 -3.79 2.04
N ALA A 52 -12.15 -3.70 2.80
CA ALA A 52 -13.47 -4.19 2.40
C ALA A 52 -14.22 -3.20 1.49
N LEU A 53 -13.72 -1.98 1.31
CA LEU A 53 -14.33 -0.99 0.41
C LEU A 53 -14.13 -1.39 -1.05
N ASP A 54 -15.17 -1.18 -1.86
CA ASP A 54 -15.11 -1.44 -3.30
C ASP A 54 -14.10 -0.48 -3.96
N GLY A 55 -13.22 -1.03 -4.79
CA GLY A 55 -12.15 -0.27 -5.46
C GLY A 55 -10.84 -0.15 -4.68
N VAL A 56 -10.77 -0.61 -3.42
CA VAL A 56 -9.49 -0.68 -2.68
C VAL A 56 -8.70 -1.91 -3.13
N VAL A 57 -7.47 -1.67 -3.56
CA VAL A 57 -6.51 -2.68 -4.03
C VAL A 57 -5.56 -3.08 -2.91
N SER A 58 -5.13 -2.11 -2.10
CA SER A 58 -4.20 -2.33 -1.01
C SER A 58 -4.36 -1.29 0.08
N VAL A 59 -4.10 -1.67 1.33
CA VAL A 59 -4.10 -0.77 2.49
C VAL A 59 -2.84 -1.05 3.30
N ASP A 60 -2.02 -0.02 3.46
CA ASP A 60 -0.87 -0.02 4.33
C ASP A 60 -1.10 0.94 5.49
N VAL A 61 -1.02 0.46 6.73
CA VAL A 61 -1.24 1.28 7.92
C VAL A 61 0.08 1.42 8.64
N ASP A 62 0.59 2.65 8.75
CA ASP A 62 1.79 2.98 9.50
C ASP A 62 1.41 3.57 10.86
N VAL A 63 1.50 2.74 11.89
CA VAL A 63 1.13 3.12 13.27
C VAL A 63 2.21 4.03 13.89
N ASP A 64 3.47 3.90 13.45
CA ASP A 64 4.60 4.69 13.96
C ASP A 64 4.52 6.15 13.49
N GLY A 65 4.23 6.36 12.20
CA GLY A 65 4.04 7.67 11.57
C GLY A 65 2.60 8.20 11.61
N GLY A 66 1.63 7.40 12.07
CA GLY A 66 0.24 7.84 12.22
C GLY A 66 -0.51 8.02 10.89
N VAL A 67 -0.12 7.26 9.86
CA VAL A 67 -0.66 7.40 8.49
C VAL A 67 -1.20 6.08 7.95
N VAL A 68 -2.17 6.18 7.05
CA VAL A 68 -2.78 5.06 6.34
C VAL A 68 -2.69 5.35 4.85
N THR A 69 -1.96 4.53 4.12
CA THR A 69 -1.86 4.59 2.66
C THR A 69 -2.88 3.64 2.06
N VAL A 70 -3.84 4.17 1.32
CA VAL A 70 -4.87 3.40 0.63
C VAL A 70 -4.60 3.48 -0.87
N THR A 71 -4.43 2.32 -1.49
CA THR A 71 -4.25 2.18 -2.94
C THR A 71 -5.57 1.75 -3.55
N THR A 72 -6.15 2.56 -4.43
CA THR A 72 -7.41 2.28 -5.12
C THR A 72 -7.21 2.11 -6.62
N ALA A 73 -8.03 1.30 -7.30
CA ALA A 73 -8.03 1.15 -8.77
C ALA A 73 -8.84 2.27 -9.44
N GLY A 74 -8.52 3.53 -9.12
CA GLY A 74 -9.21 4.71 -9.60
C GLY A 74 -9.16 5.86 -8.58
N GLU A 75 -10.09 6.81 -8.72
CA GLU A 75 -10.23 7.93 -7.78
C GLU A 75 -10.72 7.41 -6.41
N PRO A 76 -10.00 7.69 -5.31
CA PRO A 76 -10.38 7.24 -3.98
C PRO A 76 -11.62 7.99 -3.48
N ASP A 77 -12.54 7.28 -2.84
CA ASP A 77 -13.70 7.87 -2.19
C ASP A 77 -13.36 8.21 -0.73
N ASP A 78 -12.95 9.45 -0.47
CA ASP A 78 -12.60 9.91 0.88
C ASP A 78 -13.71 9.73 1.90
N ALA A 79 -14.97 9.88 1.46
CA ALA A 79 -16.12 9.79 2.34
C ALA A 79 -16.34 8.33 2.77
N ALA A 80 -16.22 7.37 1.85
CA ALA A 80 -16.27 5.95 2.16
C ALA A 80 -15.10 5.53 3.05
N ILE A 81 -13.88 6.01 2.78
CA ILE A 81 -12.70 5.73 3.60
C ILE A 81 -12.86 6.32 5.00
N ALA A 82 -13.31 7.57 5.12
CA ALA A 82 -13.59 8.19 6.41
C ALA A 82 -14.64 7.41 7.20
N ALA A 83 -15.75 7.00 6.56
CA ALA A 83 -16.81 6.23 7.19
C ALA A 83 -16.32 4.85 7.66
N ALA A 84 -15.48 4.16 6.88
CA ALA A 84 -14.90 2.87 7.28
C ALA A 84 -13.93 3.01 8.46
N VAL A 85 -13.18 4.11 8.51
CA VAL A 85 -12.29 4.44 9.64
C VAL A 85 -13.09 4.80 10.89
N ASP A 86 -14.20 5.53 10.75
CA ASP A 86 -15.13 5.89 11.82
C ASP A 86 -15.85 4.66 12.39
N ASP A 87 -16.34 3.76 11.53
CA ASP A 87 -16.96 2.48 11.94
C ASP A 87 -15.96 1.57 12.67
N ALA A 88 -14.67 1.64 12.31
CA ALA A 88 -13.59 0.99 13.03
C ALA A 88 -13.26 1.65 14.38
N GLY A 89 -13.85 2.82 14.69
CA GLY A 89 -13.67 3.57 15.93
C GLY A 89 -12.49 4.53 15.93
N TYR A 90 -12.06 5.01 14.76
CA TYR A 90 -10.96 5.96 14.61
C TYR A 90 -11.41 7.20 13.83
N GLU A 91 -10.68 8.30 14.00
CA GLU A 91 -11.02 9.54 13.29
C GLU A 91 -9.98 9.85 12.21
N LEU A 92 -10.46 9.94 10.97
CA LEU A 92 -9.65 10.35 9.82
C LEU A 92 -9.42 11.87 9.89
N ALA A 93 -8.17 12.29 10.13
CA ALA A 93 -7.80 13.71 10.21
C ALA A 93 -7.69 14.39 8.83
N GLY A 94 -7.69 13.62 7.75
CA GLY A 94 -7.67 14.10 6.37
C GLY A 94 -6.52 13.54 5.53
N ARG A 95 -6.43 13.97 4.27
CA ARG A 95 -5.33 13.60 3.37
C ARG A 95 -4.02 14.24 3.85
N ALA A 96 -2.94 13.45 3.82
CA ALA A 96 -1.59 13.83 4.24
C ALA A 96 -0.77 14.41 3.10
#